data_AF-A0A836S105-F1
#
_entry.id   AF-A0A836S105-F1
#
_cell.length_a   1.000
_cell.length_b   1.000
_cell.length_c   1.000
_cell.angle_alpha   90.00
_cell.angle_beta   90.00
_cell.angle_gamma   90.00
#
_symmetry.space_group_name_H-M   'P 1'
#
loop_
_entity.id
_entity.type
_entity.pdbx_description
1 polymer ?
#
loop_
_entity_poly.entity_id
_entity_poly.type
_entity_poly.pdbx_seq_one_letter_code
_entity_poly.pdbx_strand_id
1 'polypeptide(L)'
;VIDLKQYVKPSPNHLARVKGRIIGEGGKARKNLEEIGNVYISVYDDYVAIIGDYESANAVRDAILMLIEGRQHSTVYRYLDKVMSQIKRRQRLSYWYTEFR
;
A
#
# COMPACT_ATOMS: atom_id res chain seq x y z
N VAL A 1 -6.55 -7.77 4.93
CA VAL A 1 -5.46 -8.76 4.70
C VAL A 1 -5.49 -9.19 3.23
N ILE A 2 -4.33 -9.38 2.61
CA ILE A 2 -4.16 -9.82 1.22
C ILE A 2 -3.52 -11.21 1.25
N ASP A 3 -4.13 -12.18 0.59
CA ASP A 3 -3.55 -13.50 0.34
C ASP A 3 -2.81 -13.46 -1.01
N LEU A 4 -1.47 -13.60 -0.98
CA LEU A 4 -0.64 -13.52 -2.17
C LEU A 4 -0.86 -14.70 -3.13
N LYS A 5 -1.32 -15.86 -2.66
CA LYS A 5 -1.59 -17.03 -3.51
C LYS A 5 -2.74 -16.79 -4.48
N GLN A 6 -3.65 -15.86 -4.17
CA GLN A 6 -4.75 -15.49 -5.07
C GLN A 6 -4.27 -14.70 -6.30
N TYR A 7 -3.11 -14.05 -6.21
CA TYR A 7 -2.59 -13.15 -7.25
C TYR A 7 -1.36 -13.71 -7.98
N VAL A 8 -0.76 -14.78 -7.45
CA VAL A 8 0.50 -15.33 -7.95
C VAL A 8 0.31 -16.79 -8.29
N LYS A 9 0.71 -17.19 -9.51
CA LYS A 9 0.73 -18.61 -9.91
C LYS A 9 1.51 -19.45 -8.88
N PRO A 10 1.12 -20.70 -8.61
CA PRO A 10 1.74 -21.56 -7.61
C PRO A 10 3.17 -21.92 -8.03
N SER A 11 4.11 -21.02 -7.73
CA SER A 11 5.55 -21.20 -7.91
C SER A 11 6.26 -20.50 -6.75
N PRO A 12 7.06 -21.23 -5.96
CA PRO A 12 7.83 -20.65 -4.85
C PRO A 12 8.70 -19.46 -5.28
N ASN A 13 9.28 -19.52 -6.48
CA ASN A 13 10.13 -18.46 -7.03
C ASN A 13 9.35 -17.17 -7.32
N HIS A 14 8.10 -17.30 -7.77
CA HIS A 14 7.25 -16.14 -8.01
C HIS A 14 6.83 -15.47 -6.71
N LEU A 15 6.48 -16.25 -5.69
CA LEU A 15 6.10 -15.72 -4.38
C LEU A 15 7.29 -15.00 -3.72
N ALA A 16 8.49 -15.58 -3.78
CA ALA A 16 9.71 -14.94 -3.28
C ALA A 16 10.00 -13.61 -3.99
N ARG A 17 9.86 -13.57 -5.33
CA ARG A 17 10.04 -12.35 -6.12
C ARG A 17 9.03 -11.27 -5.74
N VAL A 18 7.76 -11.62 -5.59
CA VAL A 18 6.69 -10.69 -5.20
C VAL A 18 6.94 -10.15 -3.79
N LYS A 19 7.27 -11.01 -2.82
CA LYS A 19 7.66 -10.59 -1.47
C LYS A 19 8.86 -9.65 -1.50
N GLY A 20 9.88 -9.95 -2.32
CA GLY A 20 11.04 -9.08 -2.52
C GLY A 20 10.68 -7.68 -3.05
N ARG A 21 9.66 -7.57 -3.92
CA ARG A 21 9.15 -6.27 -4.39
C ARG A 21 8.34 -5.53 -3.32
N ILE A 22 7.53 -6.23 -2.54
CA ILE A 22 6.74 -5.59 -1.48
C ILE A 22 7.65 -5.09 -0.35
N ILE A 23 8.61 -5.90 0.06
CA ILE A 23 9.55 -5.57 1.14
C ILE A 23 10.58 -4.54 0.65
N GLY A 24 11.12 -4.76 -0.56
CA GLY A 24 12.24 -4.00 -1.09
C GLY A 24 13.55 -4.27 -0.36
N GLU A 25 14.63 -3.68 -0.85
CA GLU A 25 15.96 -3.79 -0.23
C GLU A 25 15.95 -3.29 1.22
N GLY A 26 16.30 -4.14 2.18
CA GLY A 26 16.30 -3.78 3.60
C GLY A 26 14.95 -3.33 4.17
N GLY A 27 13.84 -3.66 3.50
CA GLY A 27 12.51 -3.21 3.90
C GLY A 27 12.15 -1.78 3.46
N LYS A 28 12.97 -1.12 2.63
CA LYS A 28 12.75 0.27 2.20
C LYS A 28 11.41 0.47 1.50
N ALA A 29 10.99 -0.46 0.64
CA ALA A 29 9.73 -0.29 -0.11
C ALA A 29 8.51 -0.37 0.81
N ARG A 30 8.50 -1.35 1.72
CA ARG A 30 7.47 -1.46 2.76
C ARG A 30 7.39 -0.19 3.60
N LYS A 31 8.53 0.30 4.10
CA LYS A 31 8.60 1.54 4.90
C LYS A 31 8.06 2.75 4.14
N ASN A 32 8.43 2.91 2.87
CA ASN A 32 7.90 4.01 2.05
C ASN A 32 6.37 3.92 1.88
N LEU A 33 5.81 2.72 1.67
CA LEU A 33 4.36 2.55 1.58
C LEU A 33 3.66 2.87 2.91
N GLU A 34 4.25 2.44 4.03
CA GLU A 34 3.77 2.76 5.37
C GLU A 34 3.76 4.27 5.63
N GLU A 35 4.86 4.97 5.29
CA GLU A 35 5.02 6.40 5.51
C GLU A 35 4.08 7.24 4.63
N ILE A 36 4.00 6.94 3.33
CA ILE A 36 3.11 7.66 2.41
C ILE A 36 1.65 7.40 2.77
N GLY A 37 1.31 6.12 3.02
CA GLY A 37 -0.03 5.67 3.35
C GLY A 37 -0.47 6.00 4.77
N ASN A 38 0.44 6.34 5.68
CA ASN A 38 0.17 6.46 7.11
C ASN A 38 -0.53 5.21 7.68
N VAL A 39 0.03 4.04 7.36
CA VAL A 39 -0.48 2.72 7.79
C VAL A 39 0.66 1.84 8.29
N TYR A 40 0.31 0.75 8.97
CA TYR A 40 1.24 -0.34 9.28
C TYR A 40 1.06 -1.51 8.31
N ILE A 41 2.17 -2.07 7.84
CA ILE A 41 2.19 -3.22 6.92
C ILE A 41 3.00 -4.34 7.56
N SER A 42 2.37 -5.51 7.69
CA SER A 42 3.04 -6.76 8.07
C SER A 42 3.02 -7.73 6.90
N VAL A 43 4.18 -8.30 6.59
CA VAL A 43 4.35 -9.34 5.57
C VAL A 43 4.77 -10.61 6.29
N TYR A 44 3.91 -11.62 6.28
CA TYR A 44 4.15 -12.89 6.95
C TYR A 44 3.72 -14.05 6.06
N ASP A 45 4.61 -15.02 5.87
CA ASP A 45 4.44 -16.17 4.99
C ASP A 45 3.96 -15.80 3.57
N ASP A 46 2.69 -15.98 3.28
CA ASP A 46 1.98 -15.69 2.03
C ASP A 46 0.92 -14.59 2.19
N TYR A 47 0.86 -13.94 3.35
CA TYR A 47 -0.10 -12.88 3.66
C TYR A 47 0.56 -11.52 3.82
N VAL A 48 -0.20 -10.50 3.43
CA VAL A 48 0.12 -9.09 3.73
C VAL A 48 -1.04 -8.46 4.50
N ALA A 49 -0.78 -8.08 5.74
CA ALA A 49 -1.72 -7.36 6.58
C ALA A 49 -1.44 -5.85 6.51
N ILE A 50 -2.51 -5.05 6.49
CA ILE A 50 -2.47 -3.59 6.45
C ILE A 50 -3.38 -3.09 7.57
N ILE A 51 -2.89 -2.18 8.40
CA ILE A 51 -3.63 -1.58 9.51
C ILE A 51 -3.57 -0.07 9.37
N GLY A 52 -4.74 0.57 9.26
CA GLY A 52 -4.89 2.01 9.10
C GLY A 52 -6.36 2.39 8.97
N ASP A 53 -6.64 3.66 8.71
CA ASP A 53 -8.00 4.08 8.36
C ASP A 53 -8.44 3.44 7.03
N TYR A 54 -9.76 3.34 6.83
CA TYR A 54 -10.33 2.60 5.71
C TYR A 54 -9.83 3.09 4.34
N GLU A 55 -9.72 4.40 4.13
CA GLU A 55 -9.33 4.95 2.83
C GLU A 55 -7.83 4.73 2.57
N SER A 56 -7.00 5.01 3.57
CA SER A 56 -5.56 4.82 3.49
C SER A 56 -5.17 3.35 3.34
N ALA A 57 -5.82 2.45 4.10
CA ALA A 57 -5.58 1.02 4.01
C ALA A 57 -5.95 0.47 2.62
N ASN A 58 -7.04 0.94 2.01
CA ASN A 58 -7.40 0.57 0.64
C ASN A 58 -6.42 1.15 -0.39
N ALA A 59 -6.00 2.41 -0.26
CA ALA A 59 -5.01 3.00 -1.14
C ALA A 59 -3.68 2.21 -1.13
N VAL A 60 -3.22 1.79 0.07
CA VAL A 60 -2.03 0.96 0.21
C VAL A 60 -2.26 -0.46 -0.32
N ARG A 61 -3.45 -1.04 -0.15
CA ARG A 61 -3.81 -2.33 -0.74
C ARG A 61 -3.63 -2.28 -2.26
N ASP A 62 -4.14 -1.25 -2.92
CA ASP A 62 -4.02 -1.08 -4.37
C ASP A 62 -2.56 -0.89 -4.80
N ALA A 63 -1.79 -0.10 -4.03
CA ALA A 63 -0.35 0.07 -4.26
C ALA A 63 0.41 -1.27 -4.17
N ILE A 64 0.06 -2.14 -3.22
CA ILE A 64 0.64 -3.49 -3.09
C ILE A 64 0.25 -4.38 -4.27
N LEU A 65 -1.00 -4.34 -4.72
CA LEU A 65 -1.45 -5.06 -5.91
C LEU A 65 -0.67 -4.63 -7.16
N MET A 66 -0.41 -3.34 -7.33
CA MET A 66 0.44 -2.85 -8.41
C MET A 66 1.87 -3.42 -8.35
N LEU A 67 2.46 -3.58 -7.15
CA LEU A 67 3.77 -4.21 -7.01
C LEU A 67 3.73 -5.70 -7.40
N ILE A 68 2.66 -6.40 -7.04
CA ILE A 68 2.41 -7.81 -7.40
C ILE A 68 2.31 -7.97 -8.91
N GLU A 69 1.62 -7.04 -9.60
CA GLU A 69 1.53 -6.97 -11.07
C GLU A 69 2.85 -6.62 -11.76
N GLY A 70 3.90 -6.26 -11.01
CA GLY A 70 5.21 -5.92 -11.56
C GLY A 70 5.39 -4.45 -11.93
N ARG A 71 4.49 -3.56 -11.52
CA ARG A 71 4.65 -2.11 -11.72
C ARG A 71 5.92 -1.60 -11.02
N GLN A 72 6.57 -0.60 -11.62
CA GLN A 72 7.77 0.00 -11.03
C GLN A 72 7.45 0.69 -9.70
N HIS A 73 8.36 0.59 -8.73
CA HIS A 73 8.20 1.23 -7.42
C HIS A 73 7.93 2.73 -7.53
N SER A 74 8.64 3.43 -8.41
CA SER A 74 8.43 4.86 -8.68
C SER A 74 6.99 5.17 -9.12
N THR A 75 6.40 4.34 -9.97
CA THR A 75 5.01 4.45 -10.40
C THR A 75 4.04 4.21 -9.25
N VAL A 76 4.31 3.20 -8.42
CA VAL A 76 3.48 2.86 -7.26
C VAL A 76 3.50 3.99 -6.22
N TYR A 77 4.68 4.54 -5.90
CA TYR A 77 4.80 5.64 -4.96
C TYR A 77 4.07 6.90 -5.46
N ARG A 78 4.20 7.23 -6.76
CA ARG A 78 3.49 8.36 -7.35
C ARG A 78 1.97 8.19 -7.32
N TYR A 79 1.49 6.98 -7.58
CA TYR A 79 0.07 6.65 -7.46
C TYR A 79 -0.41 6.85 -6.02
N LEU A 80 0.28 6.24 -5.06
CA LEU A 80 -0.12 6.28 -3.65
C LEU A 80 -0.10 7.72 -3.12
N ASP A 81 0.96 8.47 -3.40
CA ASP A 81 1.09 9.87 -2.98
C ASP A 81 -0.04 10.76 -3.53
N LYS A 82 -0.42 10.56 -4.79
CA LYS A 82 -1.55 11.27 -5.41
C LYS A 82 -2.87 10.95 -4.70
N VAL A 83 -3.14 9.68 -4.44
CA VAL A 83 -4.39 9.25 -3.77
C VAL A 83 -4.43 9.79 -2.33
N MET A 84 -3.32 9.66 -1.59
CA MET A 84 -3.22 10.14 -0.21
C MET A 84 -3.36 11.66 -0.12
N SER A 85 -2.82 12.40 -1.09
CA SER A 85 -3.00 13.86 -1.17
C SER A 85 -4.47 14.25 -1.37
N GLN A 86 -5.23 13.48 -2.16
CA GLN A 86 -6.66 13.70 -2.36
C GLN A 86 -7.47 13.41 -1.08
N ILE A 87 -7.16 12.30 -0.40
CA ILE A 87 -7.78 11.92 0.88
C ILE A 87 -7.56 13.04 1.91
N LYS A 88 -6.29 13.45 2.11
CA LYS A 88 -5.92 14.52 3.06
C LYS A 88 -6.61 15.84 2.73
N ARG A 89 -6.71 16.20 1.45
CA ARG A 89 -7.39 17.43 1.00
C ARG A 89 -8.88 17.38 1.33
N ARG A 90 -9.55 16.26 1.06
CA ARG A 90 -10.99 16.09 1.32
C ARG A 90 -11.28 16.13 2.82
N GLN A 91 -10.50 15.41 3.63
CA GLN A 91 -10.63 15.40 5.08
C GLN A 91 -10.48 16.82 5.63
N ARG A 92 -9.42 17.54 5.21
CA ARG A 92 -9.19 18.94 5.61
C ARG A 92 -10.40 19.82 5.31
N LEU A 93 -10.91 19.80 4.08
CA LEU A 93 -12.06 20.61 3.68
C LEU A 93 -13.31 20.26 4.51
N SER A 94 -13.56 18.98 4.80
CA SER A 94 -14.68 18.55 5.64
C SER A 94 -14.62 19.16 7.04
N TYR A 95 -13.43 19.20 7.66
CA TYR A 95 -13.25 19.83 8.96
C TYR A 95 -13.53 21.34 8.90
N TRP A 96 -12.99 22.05 7.90
CA TRP A 96 -13.28 23.47 7.68
C TRP A 96 -14.78 23.77 7.55
N TYR A 97 -15.57 22.93 6.89
CA TYR A 97 -17.02 23.17 6.79
C TYR A 97 -17.79 22.86 8.08
N THR A 98 -17.27 21.95 8.91
CA THR A 98 -17.94 21.56 10.16
C THR A 98 -17.68 22.57 11.27
N GLU A 99 -16.50 23.18 11.29
CA GLU A 99 -16.04 24.08 12.36
C GLU A 99 -16.57 25.52 12.23
N PHE A 100 -17.01 25.91 11.03
CA PHE A 100 -17.59 27.22 10.71
C PHE A 100 -19.13 27.19 10.64
N ARG A 101 -19.75 26.16 11.22
CA ARG A 101 -21.20 26.00 11.35
C ARG A 101 -21.60 26.03 12.81
#